data_AF-A0A227KG35-F1
#
_entry.id   AF-A0A227KG35-F1
#
_cell.length_a   1.000
_cell.length_b   1.000
_cell.length_c   1.000
_cell.angle_alpha   90.00
_cell.angle_beta   90.00
_cell.angle_gamma   90.00
#
_symmetry.space_group_name_H-M   'P 1'
#
loop_
_entity.id
_entity.type
_entity.pdbx_description
1 polymer ?
#
loop_
_entity_poly.entity_id
_entity_poly.type
_entity_poly.pdbx_seq_one_letter_code
_entity_poly.pdbx_strand_id
1 'polypeptide(L)'
;MNPSLQNMNLALAVIAFRALARLNEIEFKSLSSNLTNFFSAIKEKLPEYEVQISKATFLLGKMPLKEQENILELVHSVSGTSESSFSPAKSAWSVLKYTSLFNKLFSYLQRPVADSISLCLSPLNQKVPAEQEFLCFGDIGLTTAFALALRGKQVDYVPFSASYQLSSEFLDLIVSAENTKGKIKRNIAANQEGSAFSTNGKDYAGAFVFPNPDAASFNIEPFMKAISAPLVFLIPAPLLWMRTTEDRKLRKDLIGGNNLKAVIMLPPNSVSDSGCDFALLVLNTPSTENEVWFIDKSNQKTFLTRKRTLHDSLESFDLLERSQNSGSASREELIQNDFNLNPKRYASKSNDLFSKVKPENLMRLSEIVELIRAQEIPADEDNWTMTVKEVLPKDIDEIGLIEMPQKILLVAKKGEKRALQATLEEEDVILCIKSGNWKCGLWTYPDKRCTAGSCFVIFRVKNEFKKLLPPFYLMRLLRSSALQERFNSLSIGTRAPLLKMEDLRQIAFPLPSADEITQEKEKFEQQVKLLKEIRRKTKEIQELNMDI
;
A
#
# COMPACT_ATOMS: atom_id res chain seq x y z
N MET A 1 -12.64 25.87 -2.94
CA MET A 1 -13.23 25.69 -1.59
C MET A 1 -12.48 24.58 -0.89
N ASN A 2 -12.01 24.83 0.33
CA ASN A 2 -11.10 23.95 1.07
C ASN A 2 -11.86 22.70 1.58
N PRO A 3 -11.45 21.46 1.24
CA PRO A 3 -12.09 20.22 1.70
C PRO A 3 -12.14 20.07 3.23
N SER A 4 -11.27 20.80 3.95
CA SER A 4 -11.24 20.85 5.41
C SER A 4 -12.51 21.43 6.07
N LEU A 5 -13.30 22.23 5.35
CA LEU A 5 -14.57 22.79 5.87
C LEU A 5 -15.77 21.82 5.78
N GLN A 6 -15.62 20.68 5.10
CA GLN A 6 -16.70 19.70 4.94
C GLN A 6 -16.74 18.67 6.08
N ASN A 7 -15.59 18.32 6.68
CA ASN A 7 -15.48 17.37 7.79
C ASN A 7 -16.09 17.86 9.10
N MET A 8 -16.16 19.19 9.26
CA MET A 8 -16.69 19.84 10.45
C MET A 8 -18.18 19.51 10.68
N ASN A 9 -18.97 19.31 9.63
CA ASN A 9 -20.43 19.46 9.70
C ASN A 9 -21.18 18.28 10.36
N LEU A 10 -20.64 17.05 10.30
CA LEU A 10 -21.24 15.91 11.01
C LEU A 10 -20.79 15.86 12.48
N ALA A 11 -19.55 16.25 12.76
CA ALA A 11 -19.08 16.49 14.13
C ALA A 11 -19.91 17.59 14.81
N LEU A 12 -20.32 18.61 14.05
CA LEU A 12 -21.18 19.70 14.54
C LEU A 12 -22.62 19.27 14.85
N ALA A 13 -23.21 18.36 14.08
CA ALA A 13 -24.50 17.75 14.41
C ALA A 13 -24.44 16.95 15.74
N VAL A 14 -23.32 16.28 16.00
CA VAL A 14 -23.09 15.52 17.23
C VAL A 14 -22.71 16.44 18.41
N ILE A 15 -21.95 17.51 18.17
CA ILE A 15 -21.69 18.57 19.17
C ILE A 15 -23.00 19.23 19.59
N ALA A 16 -23.89 19.52 18.64
CA ALA A 16 -25.23 20.02 18.92
C ALA A 16 -26.02 19.01 19.78
N PHE A 17 -25.95 17.71 19.49
CA PHE A 17 -26.54 16.66 20.33
C PHE A 17 -26.01 16.68 21.78
N ARG A 18 -24.70 16.83 21.98
CA ARG A 18 -24.10 16.84 23.34
C ARG A 18 -24.38 18.14 24.10
N ALA A 19 -24.48 19.28 23.39
CA ALA A 19 -24.91 20.55 23.97
C ALA A 19 -26.34 20.44 24.52
N LEU A 20 -27.25 19.83 23.76
CA LEU A 20 -28.64 19.57 24.19
C LEU A 20 -28.72 18.60 25.39
N ALA A 21 -27.89 17.55 25.40
CA ALA A 21 -27.86 16.57 26.49
C ALA A 21 -27.26 17.12 27.80
N ARG A 22 -26.30 18.06 27.73
CA ARG A 22 -25.73 18.72 28.93
C ARG A 22 -26.61 19.83 29.48
N LEU A 23 -27.43 20.47 28.63
CA LEU A 23 -28.19 21.63 29.04
C LEU A 23 -29.47 21.32 29.84
N ASN A 24 -29.91 20.07 29.98
CA ASN A 24 -31.12 19.68 30.74
C ASN A 24 -32.44 20.43 30.38
N GLU A 25 -32.44 21.35 29.41
CA GLU A 25 -33.50 22.35 29.22
C GLU A 25 -34.47 22.02 28.07
N ILE A 26 -34.38 20.82 27.47
CA ILE A 26 -35.17 20.51 26.26
C ILE A 26 -35.70 19.07 26.27
N GLU A 27 -37.02 18.92 26.34
CA GLU A 27 -37.70 17.62 26.22
C GLU A 27 -37.54 17.03 24.81
N PHE A 28 -36.74 15.97 24.73
CA PHE A 28 -36.39 15.28 23.49
C PHE A 28 -37.60 14.67 22.74
N LYS A 29 -38.67 14.32 23.46
CA LYS A 29 -39.93 13.77 22.90
C LYS A 29 -40.61 14.72 21.92
N SER A 30 -40.36 16.03 22.01
CA SER A 30 -40.96 17.04 21.11
C SER A 30 -40.26 17.18 19.75
N LEU A 31 -39.02 16.69 19.63
CA LEU A 31 -38.12 16.94 18.49
C LEU A 31 -38.05 15.77 17.48
N SER A 32 -38.67 14.62 17.79
CA SER A 32 -38.40 13.33 17.17
C SER A 32 -39.03 13.09 15.78
N SER A 33 -39.69 14.09 15.18
CA SER A 33 -40.60 13.83 14.05
C SER A 33 -39.96 13.77 12.65
N ASN A 34 -38.68 14.12 12.49
CA ASN A 34 -37.85 13.94 11.28
C ASN A 34 -36.45 14.50 11.62
N LEU A 35 -35.33 13.99 11.09
CA LEU A 35 -34.00 14.64 11.23
C LEU A 35 -34.04 16.10 10.82
N THR A 36 -34.78 16.43 9.77
CA THR A 36 -34.91 17.81 9.28
C THR A 36 -35.57 18.69 10.33
N ASN A 37 -36.63 18.20 10.98
CA ASN A 37 -37.35 18.91 12.05
C ASN A 37 -36.49 19.01 13.31
N PHE A 38 -35.80 17.91 13.65
CA PHE A 38 -34.85 17.83 14.76
C PHE A 38 -33.77 18.92 14.62
N PHE A 39 -33.07 18.99 13.49
CA PHE A 39 -32.04 20.01 13.27
C PHE A 39 -32.60 21.43 13.10
N SER A 40 -33.79 21.60 12.53
CA SER A 40 -34.44 22.92 12.46
C SER A 40 -34.73 23.48 13.84
N ALA A 41 -35.23 22.65 14.76
CA ALA A 41 -35.52 23.06 16.13
C ALA A 41 -34.24 23.25 16.97
N ILE A 42 -33.14 22.53 16.66
CA ILE A 42 -31.82 22.80 17.24
C ILE A 42 -31.29 24.16 16.77
N LYS A 43 -31.41 24.46 15.47
CA LYS A 43 -30.98 25.74 14.88
C LYS A 43 -31.68 26.92 15.56
N GLU A 44 -32.93 26.76 15.94
CA GLU A 44 -33.71 27.76 16.65
C GLU A 44 -33.21 27.99 18.09
N LYS A 45 -32.72 26.93 18.76
CA LYS A 45 -32.25 27.00 20.15
C LYS A 45 -30.76 27.29 20.31
N LEU A 46 -29.95 27.08 19.27
CA LEU A 46 -28.49 27.25 19.26
C LEU A 46 -28.05 28.04 18.01
N PRO A 47 -28.44 29.33 17.90
CA PRO A 47 -28.23 30.13 16.69
C PRO A 47 -26.75 30.36 16.36
N GLU A 48 -25.86 30.33 17.34
CA GLU A 48 -24.41 30.44 17.13
C GLU A 48 -23.81 29.26 16.33
N TYR A 49 -24.56 28.18 16.15
CA TYR A 49 -24.20 27.02 15.34
C TYR A 49 -25.01 26.91 14.02
N GLU A 50 -25.69 27.96 13.58
CA GLU A 50 -26.58 27.95 12.40
C GLU A 50 -25.91 27.43 11.11
N VAL A 51 -24.73 27.94 10.77
CA VAL A 51 -24.00 27.57 9.54
C VAL A 51 -23.66 26.08 9.54
N GLN A 52 -23.32 25.57 10.71
CA GLN A 52 -22.92 24.21 10.97
C GLN A 52 -24.11 23.25 10.90
N ILE A 53 -25.22 23.63 11.52
CA ILE A 53 -26.48 22.87 11.53
C ILE A 53 -27.07 22.80 10.11
N SER A 54 -27.10 23.92 9.38
CA SER A 54 -27.62 23.92 7.99
C SER A 54 -26.79 23.04 7.05
N LYS A 55 -25.46 22.98 7.22
CA LYS A 55 -24.61 22.04 6.48
C LYS A 55 -24.85 20.59 6.90
N ALA A 56 -25.01 20.31 8.18
CA ALA A 56 -25.33 18.96 8.67
C ALA A 56 -26.66 18.46 8.09
N THR A 57 -27.71 19.28 8.13
CA THR A 57 -29.03 18.97 7.53
C THR A 57 -28.91 18.68 6.04
N PHE A 58 -28.11 19.48 5.31
CA PHE A 58 -27.87 19.26 3.89
C PHE A 58 -27.17 17.92 3.61
N LEU A 59 -26.16 17.54 4.40
CA LEU A 59 -25.44 16.27 4.25
C LEU A 59 -26.31 15.07 4.63
N LEU A 60 -27.08 15.18 5.71
CA LEU A 60 -28.02 14.15 6.17
C LEU A 60 -29.12 13.90 5.12
N GLY A 61 -29.63 14.95 4.49
CA GLY A 61 -30.61 14.83 3.40
C GLY A 61 -30.09 14.11 2.14
N LYS A 62 -28.77 13.92 2.00
CA LYS A 62 -28.15 13.13 0.92
C LYS A 62 -27.93 11.67 1.31
N MET A 63 -28.18 11.28 2.58
CA MET A 63 -28.01 9.91 3.04
C MET A 63 -29.22 9.03 2.71
N PRO A 64 -29.05 7.74 2.39
CA PRO A 64 -30.13 6.75 2.42
C PRO A 64 -30.98 6.78 3.71
N LEU A 65 -32.30 6.68 3.56
CA LEU A 65 -33.30 6.69 4.64
C LEU A 65 -32.96 5.73 5.79
N LYS A 66 -32.55 4.51 5.48
CA LYS A 66 -32.20 3.50 6.48
C LYS A 66 -31.07 3.92 7.40
N GLU A 67 -30.12 4.70 6.89
CA GLU A 67 -28.99 5.12 7.70
C GLU A 67 -29.27 6.43 8.44
N GLN A 68 -30.14 7.28 7.90
CA GLN A 68 -30.75 8.38 8.65
C GLN A 68 -31.51 7.89 9.89
N GLU A 69 -32.31 6.83 9.73
CA GLU A 69 -33.02 6.15 10.83
C GLU A 69 -32.03 5.62 11.90
N ASN A 70 -30.94 4.97 11.48
CA ASN A 70 -29.91 4.49 12.42
C ASN A 70 -29.28 5.64 13.25
N ILE A 71 -29.03 6.80 12.63
CA ILE A 71 -28.47 7.97 13.31
C ILE A 71 -29.48 8.53 14.34
N LEU A 72 -30.76 8.62 13.98
CA LEU A 72 -31.82 9.01 14.91
C LEU A 72 -31.93 8.04 16.09
N GLU A 73 -31.86 6.74 15.85
CA GLU A 73 -31.92 5.74 16.92
C GLU A 73 -30.72 5.82 17.87
N LEU A 74 -29.50 6.08 17.36
CA LEU A 74 -28.32 6.33 18.21
C LEU A 74 -28.55 7.51 19.15
N VAL A 75 -29.04 8.60 18.57
CA VAL A 75 -29.39 9.83 19.26
C VAL A 75 -30.44 9.57 20.37
N HIS A 76 -31.48 8.77 20.09
CA HIS A 76 -32.50 8.36 21.06
C HIS A 76 -31.99 7.43 22.17
N SER A 77 -31.02 6.57 21.86
CA SER A 77 -30.44 5.63 22.83
C SER A 77 -29.57 6.33 23.86
N VAL A 78 -28.76 7.30 23.43
CA VAL A 78 -27.87 8.05 24.31
C VAL A 78 -28.65 9.03 25.19
N SER A 79 -29.83 9.48 24.73
CA SER A 79 -30.74 10.31 25.53
C SER A 79 -31.63 9.50 26.49
N GLY A 80 -31.49 8.17 26.56
CA GLY A 80 -32.24 7.32 27.49
C GLY A 80 -33.73 7.15 27.14
N THR A 81 -34.12 7.38 25.87
CA THR A 81 -35.54 7.40 25.44
C THR A 81 -36.02 6.18 24.66
N SER A 82 -35.18 5.15 24.46
CA SER A 82 -35.55 3.97 23.65
C SER A 82 -36.07 2.79 24.48
N GLU A 83 -37.26 2.28 24.13
CA GLU A 83 -37.86 1.05 24.68
C GLU A 83 -37.62 -0.21 23.81
N SER A 84 -36.84 -0.11 22.71
CA SER A 84 -36.73 -1.17 21.70
C SER A 84 -35.44 -2.00 21.78
N SER A 85 -35.45 -3.18 21.11
CA SER A 85 -34.34 -4.13 20.91
C SER A 85 -33.21 -3.55 20.06
N PHE A 86 -32.60 -2.48 20.56
CA PHE A 86 -31.63 -1.65 19.88
C PHE A 86 -30.23 -2.31 19.88
N SER A 87 -29.50 -2.17 18.77
CA SER A 87 -28.09 -2.54 18.68
C SER A 87 -27.26 -1.28 18.43
N PRO A 88 -26.77 -0.62 19.50
CA PRO A 88 -25.97 0.61 19.41
C PRO A 88 -24.78 0.51 18.46
N ALA A 89 -24.28 -0.71 18.28
CA ALA A 89 -23.25 -1.06 17.32
C ALA A 89 -23.55 -0.73 15.87
N LYS A 90 -24.76 -1.09 15.43
CA LYS A 90 -25.15 -0.87 14.04
C LYS A 90 -25.18 0.62 13.73
N SER A 91 -25.65 1.43 14.69
CA SER A 91 -25.76 2.87 14.51
C SER A 91 -24.43 3.60 14.61
N ALA A 92 -23.55 3.21 15.54
CA ALA A 92 -22.18 3.74 15.61
C ALA A 92 -21.40 3.49 14.30
N TRP A 93 -21.51 2.28 13.74
CA TRP A 93 -20.92 1.95 12.44
C TRP A 93 -21.55 2.72 11.28
N SER A 94 -22.85 2.98 11.31
CA SER A 94 -23.50 3.86 10.33
C SER A 94 -22.94 5.29 10.41
N VAL A 95 -22.79 5.87 11.60
CA VAL A 95 -22.21 7.22 11.71
C VAL A 95 -20.73 7.24 11.26
N LEU A 96 -19.93 6.23 11.63
CA LEU A 96 -18.54 6.10 11.16
C LEU A 96 -18.45 5.95 9.63
N LYS A 97 -19.40 5.24 9.03
CA LYS A 97 -19.52 5.09 7.56
C LYS A 97 -19.89 6.40 6.86
N TYR A 98 -20.65 7.30 7.48
CA TYR A 98 -20.97 8.59 6.86
C TYR A 98 -20.00 9.71 7.15
N THR A 99 -19.44 9.76 8.35
CA THR A 99 -18.30 10.66 8.64
C THR A 99 -17.16 10.41 7.67
N SER A 100 -16.99 9.16 7.24
CA SER A 100 -16.01 8.78 6.22
C SER A 100 -16.39 9.17 4.79
N LEU A 101 -17.68 9.22 4.40
CA LEU A 101 -18.13 9.53 3.02
C LEU A 101 -17.72 10.91 2.50
N PHE A 102 -17.32 11.81 3.39
CA PHE A 102 -16.89 13.17 3.06
C PHE A 102 -15.36 13.33 3.03
N ASN A 103 -14.62 12.22 3.16
CA ASN A 103 -13.16 12.19 3.21
C ASN A 103 -12.57 11.21 2.16
N LYS A 104 -11.43 11.55 1.54
CA LYS A 104 -10.74 10.70 0.56
C LYS A 104 -10.17 9.40 1.16
N LEU A 105 -10.11 9.28 2.49
CA LEU A 105 -9.53 8.17 3.26
C LEU A 105 -10.43 6.92 3.40
N PHE A 106 -11.42 6.81 2.52
CA PHE A 106 -12.68 6.09 2.72
C PHE A 106 -12.62 4.56 2.82
N SER A 107 -11.65 3.88 2.20
CA SER A 107 -11.61 2.41 2.26
C SER A 107 -11.29 1.89 3.67
N TYR A 108 -10.51 2.64 4.45
CA TYR A 108 -9.93 2.16 5.71
C TYR A 108 -10.82 2.32 6.95
N LEU A 109 -11.90 3.10 6.84
CA LEU A 109 -12.83 3.39 7.94
C LEU A 109 -14.03 2.42 8.00
N GLN A 110 -14.04 1.39 7.15
CA GLN A 110 -15.15 0.46 7.08
C GLN A 110 -15.05 -0.64 8.14
N ARG A 111 -16.20 -1.08 8.65
CA ARG A 111 -16.30 -2.18 9.61
C ARG A 111 -15.53 -3.44 9.20
N PRO A 112 -15.62 -3.93 7.95
CA PRO A 112 -14.89 -5.14 7.53
C PRO A 112 -13.37 -4.98 7.65
N VAL A 113 -12.83 -3.79 7.37
CA VAL A 113 -11.40 -3.47 7.51
C VAL A 113 -10.99 -3.49 8.97
N ALA A 114 -11.74 -2.81 9.84
CA ALA A 114 -11.45 -2.75 11.27
C ALA A 114 -11.59 -4.12 11.96
N ASP A 115 -12.60 -4.90 11.58
CA ASP A 115 -12.78 -6.27 12.02
C ASP A 115 -11.62 -7.16 11.57
N SER A 116 -11.14 -6.99 10.32
CA SER A 116 -9.99 -7.72 9.79
C SER A 116 -8.68 -7.35 10.48
N ILE A 117 -8.46 -6.07 10.78
CA ILE A 117 -7.30 -5.61 11.55
C ILE A 117 -7.31 -6.21 12.95
N SER A 118 -8.45 -6.17 13.64
CA SER A 118 -8.58 -6.76 14.97
C SER A 118 -8.27 -8.25 14.97
N LEU A 119 -8.59 -8.95 13.88
CA LEU A 119 -8.28 -10.38 13.69
C LEU A 119 -6.81 -10.59 13.30
N CYS A 120 -6.19 -9.70 12.51
CA CYS A 120 -4.75 -9.74 12.25
C CYS A 120 -3.91 -9.57 13.53
N LEU A 121 -4.41 -8.80 14.49
CA LEU A 121 -3.75 -8.58 15.78
C LEU A 121 -4.06 -9.69 16.81
N SER A 122 -5.01 -10.59 16.53
CA SER A 122 -5.40 -11.64 17.48
C SER A 122 -4.36 -12.75 17.70
N PRO A 123 -3.50 -13.14 16.76
CA PRO A 123 -2.42 -14.10 17.04
C PRO A 123 -1.37 -13.56 18.01
N LEU A 124 -1.10 -12.24 18.00
CA LEU A 124 -0.26 -11.58 19.01
C LEU A 124 -0.84 -11.76 20.42
N ASN A 125 -2.15 -12.03 20.54
CA ASN A 125 -2.89 -12.17 21.77
C ASN A 125 -2.71 -13.53 22.48
N GLN A 126 -2.24 -14.59 21.81
CA GLN A 126 -2.08 -15.91 22.47
C GLN A 126 -0.92 -15.93 23.49
N LYS A 127 0.03 -15.00 23.37
CA LYS A 127 1.19 -14.86 24.28
C LYS A 127 1.08 -13.62 25.19
N VAL A 128 -0.03 -12.89 25.12
CA VAL A 128 -0.23 -11.61 25.79
C VAL A 128 -1.35 -11.72 26.83
N PRO A 129 -1.12 -11.32 28.10
CA PRO A 129 -2.15 -11.31 29.14
C PRO A 129 -3.38 -10.50 28.73
N ALA A 130 -4.58 -10.92 29.17
CA ALA A 130 -5.85 -10.24 28.90
C ALA A 130 -5.92 -8.78 29.41
N GLU A 131 -4.97 -8.38 30.24
CA GLU A 131 -4.84 -7.05 30.86
C GLU A 131 -4.01 -6.05 30.04
N GLN A 132 -3.29 -6.49 28.99
CA GLN A 132 -2.49 -5.57 28.18
C GLN A 132 -3.37 -4.72 27.24
N GLU A 133 -3.07 -3.42 27.19
CA GLU A 133 -3.82 -2.42 26.41
C GLU A 133 -3.30 -2.36 24.96
N PHE A 134 -4.21 -2.08 24.02
CA PHE A 134 -3.85 -1.72 22.64
C PHE A 134 -3.75 -0.22 22.51
N LEU A 135 -2.86 0.28 21.65
CA LEU A 135 -2.74 1.71 21.39
C LEU A 135 -3.12 2.05 19.94
N CYS A 136 -4.19 2.81 19.73
CA CYS A 136 -4.66 3.18 18.39
C CYS A 136 -4.49 4.68 18.14
N PHE A 137 -4.02 5.04 16.93
CA PHE A 137 -3.73 6.45 16.59
C PHE A 137 -4.53 6.98 15.40
N GLY A 138 -4.91 8.26 15.50
CA GLY A 138 -5.54 9.01 14.42
C GLY A 138 -6.95 8.56 14.07
N ASP A 139 -7.59 9.27 13.15
CA ASP A 139 -9.00 9.02 12.82
C ASP A 139 -9.25 7.64 12.21
N ILE A 140 -8.25 7.06 11.56
CA ILE A 140 -8.31 5.70 11.01
C ILE A 140 -8.10 4.65 12.11
N GLY A 141 -7.32 4.95 13.15
CA GLY A 141 -7.20 4.12 14.34
C GLY A 141 -8.49 4.04 15.15
N LEU A 142 -9.42 4.99 14.98
CA LEU A 142 -10.69 5.06 15.70
C LEU A 142 -11.58 3.84 15.46
N THR A 143 -11.78 3.47 14.19
CA THR A 143 -12.64 2.35 13.80
C THR A 143 -12.04 1.03 14.28
N THR A 144 -10.72 0.93 14.28
CA THR A 144 -9.97 -0.21 14.82
C THR A 144 -10.09 -0.29 16.35
N ALA A 145 -9.95 0.84 17.05
CA ALA A 145 -10.15 0.92 18.50
C ALA A 145 -11.55 0.45 18.89
N PHE A 146 -12.55 0.89 18.13
CA PHE A 146 -13.94 0.49 18.33
C PHE A 146 -14.16 -1.01 18.07
N ALA A 147 -13.62 -1.55 16.98
CA ALA A 147 -13.69 -2.99 16.66
C ALA A 147 -12.98 -3.87 17.72
N LEU A 148 -11.87 -3.39 18.29
CA LEU A 148 -11.17 -4.06 19.40
C LEU A 148 -11.98 -4.00 20.71
N ALA A 149 -12.56 -2.84 21.05
CA ALA A 149 -13.39 -2.66 22.23
C ALA A 149 -14.67 -3.52 22.21
N LEU A 150 -15.30 -3.64 21.04
CA LEU A 150 -16.43 -4.54 20.77
C LEU A 150 -16.09 -6.01 21.07
N ARG A 151 -14.83 -6.40 20.87
CA ARG A 151 -14.30 -7.74 21.18
C ARG A 151 -13.79 -7.88 22.61
N GLY A 152 -14.05 -6.90 23.48
CA GLY A 152 -13.70 -6.96 24.90
C GLY A 152 -12.29 -6.46 25.22
N LYS A 153 -11.59 -5.79 24.29
CA LYS A 153 -10.23 -5.33 24.50
C LYS A 153 -10.19 -3.94 25.14
N GLN A 154 -9.16 -3.69 25.95
CA GLN A 154 -8.83 -2.37 26.48
C GLN A 154 -7.98 -1.64 25.45
N VAL A 155 -8.36 -0.41 25.08
CA VAL A 155 -7.68 0.37 24.04
C VAL A 155 -7.41 1.79 24.53
N ASP A 156 -6.15 2.21 24.51
CA ASP A 156 -5.77 3.61 24.59
C ASP A 156 -5.86 4.21 23.18
N TYR A 157 -6.62 5.30 23.01
CA TYR A 157 -6.79 6.00 21.74
C TYR A 157 -6.15 7.39 21.80
N VAL A 158 -5.34 7.70 20.78
CA VAL A 158 -4.63 8.97 20.62
C VAL A 158 -5.06 9.63 19.29
N PRO A 159 -5.83 10.72 19.31
CA PRO A 159 -6.22 11.44 18.09
C PRO A 159 -5.04 12.21 17.46
N PHE A 160 -4.98 12.33 16.13
CA PHE A 160 -4.04 13.24 15.44
C PHE A 160 -4.65 14.65 15.29
N SER A 161 -3.82 15.69 15.35
CA SER A 161 -4.28 17.07 15.56
C SER A 161 -4.74 17.83 14.30
N ALA A 162 -4.58 17.29 13.08
CA ALA A 162 -4.77 18.08 11.87
C ALA A 162 -5.95 17.61 11.02
N SER A 163 -6.95 18.50 10.89
CA SER A 163 -8.01 18.54 9.85
C SER A 163 -9.29 17.73 10.06
N TYR A 164 -9.31 16.76 10.97
CA TYR A 164 -10.46 15.85 11.17
C TYR A 164 -10.78 15.71 12.65
N GLN A 165 -11.31 16.77 13.26
CA GLN A 165 -11.90 16.66 14.59
C GLN A 165 -13.24 15.94 14.47
N LEU A 166 -13.22 14.60 14.37
CA LEU A 166 -14.25 13.82 15.03
C LEU A 166 -14.11 14.17 16.51
N SER A 167 -14.94 15.09 16.95
CA SER A 167 -14.89 15.67 18.28
C SER A 167 -14.89 14.53 19.31
N SER A 168 -14.12 14.68 20.38
CA SER A 168 -14.08 13.71 21.49
C SER A 168 -15.44 13.31 22.04
N GLU A 169 -16.38 14.22 21.85
CA GLU A 169 -17.79 14.12 22.08
C GLU A 169 -18.45 12.98 21.32
N PHE A 170 -18.06 12.74 20.08
CA PHE A 170 -18.54 11.64 19.25
C PHE A 170 -17.99 10.28 19.72
N LEU A 171 -16.75 10.28 20.22
CA LEU A 171 -16.12 9.10 20.80
C LEU A 171 -16.83 8.64 22.08
N ASP A 172 -17.06 9.58 22.99
CA ASP A 172 -17.81 9.34 24.22
C ASP A 172 -19.24 8.90 23.92
N LEU A 173 -19.86 9.44 22.86
CA LEU A 173 -21.18 9.05 22.37
C LEU A 173 -21.21 7.58 21.89
N ILE A 174 -20.25 7.19 21.05
CA ILE A 174 -20.15 5.82 20.52
C ILE A 174 -19.89 4.81 21.66
N VAL A 175 -18.94 5.14 22.55
CA VAL A 175 -18.54 4.27 23.66
C VAL A 175 -19.62 4.16 24.73
N SER A 176 -20.42 5.22 24.95
CA SER A 176 -21.56 5.20 25.88
C SER A 176 -22.80 4.53 25.29
N ALA A 177 -23.00 4.63 23.97
CA ALA A 177 -24.12 4.00 23.30
C ALA A 177 -24.00 2.48 23.30
N GLU A 178 -22.81 1.94 23.00
CA GLU A 178 -22.56 0.51 23.12
C GLU A 178 -22.14 0.14 24.54
N ASN A 179 -22.83 -0.82 25.12
CA ASN A 179 -22.35 -1.55 26.30
C ASN A 179 -21.18 -2.47 25.87
N THR A 180 -20.06 -1.88 25.42
CA THR A 180 -18.85 -2.58 25.00
C THR A 180 -18.31 -3.40 26.17
N LYS A 181 -17.88 -4.63 25.90
CA LYS A 181 -17.19 -5.45 26.92
C LYS A 181 -15.81 -4.89 27.27
N GLY A 182 -15.20 -4.14 26.35
CA GLY A 182 -13.91 -3.47 26.51
C GLY A 182 -14.05 -2.00 26.95
N LYS A 183 -12.94 -1.28 27.12
CA LYS A 183 -12.97 0.19 27.34
C LYS A 183 -12.02 0.88 26.37
N ILE A 184 -12.48 1.99 25.80
CA ILE A 184 -11.63 2.92 25.05
C ILE A 184 -11.26 4.06 25.99
N LYS A 185 -9.99 4.20 26.34
CA LYS A 185 -9.45 5.30 27.14
C LYS A 185 -8.79 6.29 26.21
N ARG A 186 -9.21 7.56 26.28
CA ARG A 186 -8.57 8.61 25.49
C ARG A 186 -7.31 9.08 26.21
N ASN A 187 -6.17 9.07 25.53
CA ASN A 187 -4.94 9.67 26.05
C ASN A 187 -4.68 11.00 25.33
N ILE A 188 -4.82 12.10 26.08
CA ILE A 188 -4.72 13.49 25.57
C ILE A 188 -3.26 13.99 25.62
N ALA A 189 -2.33 13.22 26.21
CA ALA A 189 -0.96 13.68 26.46
C ALA A 189 -0.13 13.99 25.18
N ALA A 190 -0.58 13.56 24.00
CA ALA A 190 0.06 13.95 22.75
C ALA A 190 -0.37 15.39 22.37
N ASN A 191 0.45 16.37 22.71
CA ASN A 191 0.33 17.74 22.20
C ASN A 191 0.39 17.73 20.65
N GLN A 192 -0.05 18.84 20.02
CA GLN A 192 -0.35 19.04 18.60
C GLN A 192 0.67 18.50 17.55
N GLU A 193 1.89 18.12 17.96
CA GLU A 193 2.99 17.66 17.12
C GLU A 193 3.53 16.26 17.52
N GLY A 194 2.85 15.54 18.41
CA GLY A 194 3.30 14.25 18.95
C GLY A 194 4.45 14.34 19.96
N SER A 195 4.95 15.56 20.24
CA SER A 195 6.19 15.86 20.99
C SER A 195 6.20 15.43 22.47
N ALA A 196 5.05 15.10 23.07
CA ALA A 196 4.92 14.75 24.48
C ALA A 196 4.19 13.40 24.70
N PHE A 197 4.40 12.42 23.82
CA PHE A 197 3.89 11.07 24.09
C PHE A 197 4.65 10.44 25.28
N SER A 198 3.91 10.02 26.30
CA SER A 198 4.40 9.23 27.43
C SER A 198 3.60 7.94 27.50
N THR A 199 4.29 6.79 27.58
CA THR A 199 3.66 5.50 27.89
C THR A 199 3.16 5.43 29.32
N ASN A 200 3.49 6.41 30.18
CA ASN A 200 3.20 6.42 31.61
C ASN A 200 3.63 5.13 32.32
N GLY A 201 4.69 4.48 31.83
CA GLY A 201 5.18 3.20 32.36
C GLY A 201 4.27 2.00 32.08
N LYS A 202 3.32 2.11 31.15
CA LYS A 202 2.46 1.01 30.72
C LYS A 202 3.11 0.17 29.62
N ASP A 203 2.94 -1.15 29.73
CA ASP A 203 3.28 -2.09 28.67
C ASP A 203 2.07 -2.34 27.77
N TYR A 204 2.22 -2.06 26.47
CA TYR A 204 1.18 -2.27 25.46
C TYR A 204 1.38 -3.61 24.75
N ALA A 205 0.29 -4.32 24.49
CA ALA A 205 0.26 -5.56 23.71
C ALA A 205 0.69 -5.36 22.24
N GLY A 206 0.42 -4.17 21.73
CA GLY A 206 0.60 -3.77 20.34
C GLY A 206 0.06 -2.36 20.11
N ALA A 207 0.63 -1.67 19.12
CA ALA A 207 0.15 -0.39 18.66
C ALA A 207 -0.37 -0.50 17.22
N PHE A 208 -1.46 0.19 16.93
CA PHE A 208 -1.99 0.31 15.59
C PHE A 208 -1.83 1.76 15.13
N VAL A 209 -0.95 1.97 14.15
CA VAL A 209 -0.78 3.26 13.50
C VAL A 209 -1.05 3.11 12.03
N PHE A 210 -2.14 3.70 11.60
CA PHE A 210 -2.34 4.02 10.20
C PHE A 210 -1.92 5.47 10.02
N PRO A 211 -0.74 5.79 9.44
CA PRO A 211 -0.48 7.17 9.10
C PRO A 211 -1.48 7.58 8.02
N ASN A 212 -2.08 8.73 8.23
CA ASN A 212 -2.89 9.38 7.22
C ASN A 212 -1.99 9.60 5.96
N PRO A 213 -2.44 9.24 4.75
CA PRO A 213 -1.79 9.59 3.48
C PRO A 213 -1.42 11.08 3.34
N ASP A 214 -2.08 11.97 4.08
CA ASP A 214 -1.80 13.41 4.16
C ASP A 214 -0.97 13.81 5.40
N ALA A 215 -0.43 12.86 6.18
CA ALA A 215 0.33 13.11 7.41
C ALA A 215 1.75 13.60 7.13
N ALA A 216 1.86 14.84 6.66
CA ALA A 216 3.11 15.60 6.75
C ALA A 216 3.57 15.86 8.20
N SER A 217 2.80 15.42 9.21
CA SER A 217 2.97 15.76 10.62
C SER A 217 3.16 14.58 11.58
N PHE A 218 3.19 13.32 11.13
CA PHE A 218 3.42 12.21 12.06
C PHE A 218 4.90 12.12 12.45
N ASN A 219 5.25 12.72 13.58
CA ASN A 219 6.56 12.58 14.20
C ASN A 219 6.59 11.34 15.11
N ILE A 220 7.33 10.30 14.69
CA ILE A 220 7.45 9.05 15.46
C ILE A 220 8.50 9.13 16.57
N GLU A 221 9.41 10.12 16.56
CA GLU A 221 10.52 10.17 17.51
C GLU A 221 10.10 10.20 18.99
N PRO A 222 9.10 11.00 19.41
CA PRO A 222 8.67 11.03 20.82
C PRO A 222 8.12 9.68 21.26
N PHE A 223 7.43 9.00 20.33
CA PHE A 223 6.93 7.65 20.55
C PHE A 223 8.09 6.69 20.81
N MET A 224 9.09 6.68 19.93
CA MET A 224 10.27 5.82 19.98
C MET A 224 11.05 5.97 21.28
N LYS A 225 11.13 7.20 21.81
CA LYS A 225 11.76 7.51 23.10
C LYS A 225 10.98 7.00 24.30
N ALA A 226 9.66 6.84 24.18
CA ALA A 226 8.80 6.39 25.26
C ALA A 226 8.61 4.86 25.32
N ILE A 227 9.09 4.12 24.31
CA ILE A 227 8.97 2.65 24.25
C ILE A 227 9.76 2.01 25.39
N SER A 228 9.07 1.40 26.35
CA SER A 228 9.65 0.60 27.45
C SER A 228 9.59 -0.91 27.20
N ALA A 229 8.75 -1.36 26.25
CA ALA A 229 8.51 -2.77 25.93
C ALA A 229 8.37 -2.97 24.41
N PRO A 230 8.55 -4.21 23.88
CA PRO A 230 8.37 -4.48 22.46
C PRO A 230 6.97 -4.07 22.00
N LEU A 231 6.91 -3.37 20.87
CA LEU A 231 5.67 -2.90 20.30
C LEU A 231 5.56 -3.27 18.82
N VAL A 232 4.42 -3.83 18.46
CA VAL A 232 4.12 -4.19 17.08
C VAL A 232 3.21 -3.13 16.47
N PHE A 233 3.60 -2.57 15.33
CA PHE A 233 2.84 -1.61 14.52
C PHE A 233 2.31 -2.28 13.27
N LEU A 234 1.00 -2.25 13.04
CA LEU A 234 0.43 -2.61 11.74
C LEU A 234 0.31 -1.36 10.87
N ILE A 235 0.97 -1.37 9.71
CA ILE A 235 1.08 -0.24 8.79
C ILE A 235 0.68 -0.64 7.36
N PRO A 236 0.20 0.30 6.53
CA PRO A 236 0.16 0.12 5.07
C PRO A 236 1.54 -0.20 4.50
N ALA A 237 1.63 -1.27 3.73
CA ALA A 237 2.90 -1.70 3.13
C ALA A 237 3.58 -0.60 2.28
N PRO A 238 2.87 0.29 1.54
CA PRO A 238 3.52 1.36 0.77
C PRO A 238 4.49 2.26 1.53
N LEU A 239 4.26 2.48 2.82
CA LEU A 239 5.13 3.30 3.68
C LEU A 239 6.55 2.77 3.77
N LEU A 240 6.75 1.48 3.49
CA LEU A 240 8.06 0.83 3.50
C LEU A 240 8.94 1.25 2.31
N TRP A 241 8.37 1.79 1.22
CA TRP A 241 9.13 2.05 -0.01
C TRP A 241 8.74 3.31 -0.80
N MET A 242 7.65 4.01 -0.43
CA MET A 242 7.20 5.22 -1.10
C MET A 242 8.20 6.38 -0.94
N ARG A 243 8.25 7.26 -1.94
CA ARG A 243 9.24 8.35 -2.07
C ARG A 243 8.74 9.72 -1.61
N THR A 244 7.52 9.80 -1.07
CA THR A 244 7.07 11.04 -0.42
C THR A 244 8.11 11.44 0.64
N THR A 245 8.34 12.73 0.79
CA THR A 245 9.36 13.26 1.70
C THR A 245 9.09 12.79 3.13
N GLU A 246 7.81 12.71 3.46
CA GLU A 246 7.22 12.31 4.73
C GLU A 246 7.48 10.83 5.03
N ASP A 247 7.13 9.91 4.11
CA ASP A 247 7.35 8.47 4.32
C ASP A 247 8.84 8.16 4.40
N ARG A 248 9.66 8.84 3.59
CA ARG A 248 11.11 8.69 3.63
C ARG A 248 11.69 9.20 4.95
N LYS A 249 11.17 10.31 5.49
CA LYS A 249 11.55 10.82 6.81
C LYS A 249 11.19 9.81 7.90
N LEU A 250 9.96 9.29 7.89
CA LEU A 250 9.53 8.25 8.85
C LEU A 250 10.48 7.05 8.88
N ARG A 251 10.89 6.55 7.71
CA ARG A 251 11.85 5.42 7.63
C ARG A 251 13.24 5.80 8.14
N LYS A 252 13.70 7.02 7.89
CA LYS A 252 14.96 7.53 8.47
C LYS A 252 14.88 7.58 9.99
N ASP A 253 13.79 8.10 10.54
CA ASP A 253 13.60 8.23 11.99
C ASP A 253 13.52 6.84 12.65
N LEU A 254 12.82 5.88 12.01
CA LEU A 254 12.77 4.48 12.43
C LEU A 254 14.16 3.81 12.46
N ILE A 255 14.98 4.03 11.43
CA ILE A 255 16.32 3.47 11.31
C ILE A 255 17.31 4.20 12.24
N GLY A 256 17.18 5.52 12.42
CA GLY A 256 18.08 6.32 13.25
C GLY A 256 17.86 6.15 14.76
N GLY A 257 16.64 5.83 15.20
CA GLY A 257 16.31 5.67 16.62
C GLY A 257 16.81 4.36 17.26
N ASN A 258 17.30 3.41 16.48
CA ASN A 258 17.71 2.07 16.93
C ASN A 258 16.63 1.21 17.60
N ASN A 259 15.36 1.58 17.48
CA ASN A 259 14.24 0.80 18.02
C ASN A 259 13.69 -0.24 17.03
N LEU A 260 13.87 -0.05 15.71
CA LEU A 260 13.32 -0.99 14.72
C LEU A 260 14.05 -2.34 14.79
N LYS A 261 13.31 -3.40 15.14
CA LYS A 261 13.82 -4.76 15.28
C LYS A 261 13.44 -5.67 14.14
N ALA A 262 12.21 -5.56 13.64
CA ALA A 262 11.76 -6.37 12.52
C ALA A 262 10.73 -5.66 11.63
N VAL A 263 10.68 -6.08 10.37
CA VAL A 263 9.65 -5.70 9.40
C VAL A 263 9.09 -6.98 8.78
N ILE A 264 7.79 -7.19 8.91
CA ILE A 264 7.09 -8.40 8.48
C ILE A 264 6.07 -8.01 7.43
N MET A 265 6.26 -8.41 6.17
CA MET A 265 5.25 -8.24 5.14
C MET A 265 4.13 -9.24 5.36
N LEU A 266 2.89 -8.78 5.47
CA LEU A 266 1.75 -9.68 5.55
C LEU A 266 1.39 -10.21 4.16
N PRO A 267 0.77 -11.40 4.09
CA PRO A 267 0.17 -11.86 2.85
C PRO A 267 -0.80 -10.85 2.23
N PRO A 268 -0.95 -10.82 0.90
CA PRO A 268 -1.92 -9.96 0.24
C PRO A 268 -3.33 -10.25 0.77
N ASN A 269 -4.16 -9.20 0.80
CA ASN A 269 -5.53 -9.26 1.32
C ASN A 269 -5.68 -9.64 2.80
N SER A 270 -4.62 -9.71 3.62
CA SER A 270 -4.74 -10.01 5.06
C SER A 270 -5.75 -9.11 5.78
N VAL A 271 -5.89 -7.86 5.32
CA VAL A 271 -6.96 -6.95 5.71
C VAL A 271 -7.94 -6.82 4.55
N SER A 272 -9.14 -7.40 4.68
CA SER A 272 -10.15 -7.39 3.61
C SER A 272 -10.63 -5.98 3.29
N ASP A 273 -11.05 -5.74 2.04
CA ASP A 273 -11.71 -4.50 1.58
C ASP A 273 -10.93 -3.18 1.76
N SER A 274 -9.68 -3.26 2.23
CA SER A 274 -8.80 -2.11 2.47
C SER A 274 -8.28 -1.46 1.18
N GLY A 275 -8.13 -2.26 0.12
CA GLY A 275 -7.53 -1.83 -1.14
C GLY A 275 -5.99 -1.78 -1.13
N CYS A 276 -5.32 -2.04 -0.01
CA CYS A 276 -3.86 -2.06 0.11
C CYS A 276 -3.34 -3.29 0.86
N ASP A 277 -2.06 -3.59 0.68
CA ASP A 277 -1.36 -4.60 1.48
C ASP A 277 -0.82 -3.96 2.78
N PHE A 278 -0.49 -4.79 3.77
CA PHE A 278 -0.08 -4.36 5.10
C PHE A 278 1.22 -5.04 5.54
N ALA A 279 1.90 -4.42 6.50
CA ALA A 279 3.09 -4.95 7.14
C ALA A 279 3.08 -4.68 8.64
N LEU A 280 3.79 -5.51 9.40
CA LEU A 280 4.06 -5.28 10.82
C LEU A 280 5.47 -4.72 11.00
N LEU A 281 5.63 -3.62 11.74
CA LEU A 281 6.91 -3.20 12.29
C LEU A 281 7.00 -3.67 13.74
N VAL A 282 8.11 -4.27 14.12
CA VAL A 282 8.40 -4.60 15.51
C VAL A 282 9.42 -3.60 16.01
N LEU A 283 9.01 -2.75 16.94
CA LEU A 283 9.85 -1.78 17.63
C LEU A 283 10.17 -2.31 19.03
N ASN A 284 11.33 -1.98 19.57
CA ASN A 284 11.71 -2.30 20.94
C ASN A 284 12.52 -1.15 21.54
N THR A 285 12.90 -1.25 22.81
CA THR A 285 13.88 -0.36 23.41
C THR A 285 15.14 -0.28 22.53
N PRO A 286 15.78 0.91 22.44
CA PRO A 286 16.95 1.09 21.58
C PRO A 286 18.02 0.06 21.92
N SER A 287 18.49 -0.65 20.91
CA SER A 287 19.51 -1.69 21.09
C SER A 287 20.84 -1.30 20.47
N THR A 288 21.91 -1.92 20.97
CA THR A 288 23.22 -1.91 20.32
C THR A 288 23.29 -2.82 19.07
N GLU A 289 22.29 -3.69 18.88
CA GLU A 289 22.18 -4.49 17.65
C GLU A 289 21.95 -3.59 16.43
N ASN A 290 22.79 -3.80 15.41
CA ASN A 290 22.78 -3.04 14.16
C ASN A 290 22.00 -3.73 13.03
N GLU A 291 21.32 -4.83 13.32
CA GLU A 291 20.56 -5.58 12.33
C GLU A 291 19.06 -5.42 12.54
N VAL A 292 18.35 -5.25 11.42
CA VAL A 292 16.89 -5.29 11.34
C VAL A 292 16.48 -6.57 10.63
N TRP A 293 15.54 -7.30 11.21
CA TRP A 293 15.01 -8.53 10.63
C TRP A 293 13.92 -8.25 9.61
N PHE A 294 13.91 -8.99 8.51
CA PHE A 294 12.91 -8.90 7.46
C PHE A 294 12.29 -10.26 7.20
N ILE A 295 10.96 -10.30 7.16
CA ILE A 295 10.19 -11.51 6.89
C ILE A 295 9.20 -11.20 5.77
N ASP A 296 9.27 -11.93 4.67
CA ASP A 296 8.35 -11.75 3.54
C ASP A 296 7.34 -12.90 3.42
N LYS A 297 6.07 -12.60 3.72
CA LYS A 297 4.95 -13.52 3.54
C LYS A 297 4.05 -13.13 2.36
N SER A 298 4.46 -12.18 1.50
CA SER A 298 3.66 -11.68 0.38
C SER A 298 3.32 -12.73 -0.70
N ASN A 299 4.09 -13.81 -0.78
CA ASN A 299 3.82 -14.92 -1.71
C ASN A 299 2.88 -15.99 -1.12
N GLN A 300 2.52 -15.89 0.17
CA GLN A 300 1.61 -16.83 0.79
C GLN A 300 0.17 -16.50 0.39
N LYS A 301 -0.59 -17.52 -0.01
CA LYS A 301 -2.01 -17.37 -0.32
C LYS A 301 -2.79 -17.29 0.99
N THR A 302 -3.47 -16.18 1.21
CA THR A 302 -4.55 -16.10 2.21
C THR A 302 -5.81 -16.70 1.59
N PHE A 303 -6.35 -17.74 2.22
CA PHE A 303 -7.65 -18.28 1.82
C PHE A 303 -8.77 -17.42 2.42
N LEU A 304 -9.03 -16.27 1.82
CA LEU A 304 -10.26 -15.53 2.10
C LEU A 304 -11.37 -16.03 1.16
N THR A 305 -12.21 -16.93 1.67
CA THR A 305 -13.48 -17.28 0.99
C THR A 305 -14.62 -16.49 1.63
N ARG A 306 -15.63 -16.09 0.84
CA ARG A 306 -16.83 -15.33 1.27
C ARG A 306 -17.58 -15.87 2.51
N LYS A 307 -17.28 -17.08 2.96
CA LYS A 307 -17.97 -17.79 4.05
C LYS A 307 -17.09 -18.22 5.22
N ARG A 308 -15.78 -17.94 5.22
CA ARG A 308 -14.92 -18.26 6.37
C ARG A 308 -14.41 -16.98 7.03
N THR A 309 -14.79 -16.81 8.28
CA THR A 309 -14.20 -15.89 9.25
C THR A 309 -12.66 -16.01 9.21
N LEU A 310 -11.94 -14.88 9.27
CA LEU A 310 -10.46 -14.80 9.20
C LEU A 310 -9.70 -15.72 10.18
N HIS A 311 -10.41 -16.26 11.17
CA HIS A 311 -9.94 -17.16 12.22
C HIS A 311 -9.09 -18.33 11.69
N ASP A 312 -9.54 -19.03 10.65
CA ASP A 312 -8.89 -20.28 10.21
C ASP A 312 -7.54 -20.05 9.49
N SER A 313 -7.30 -18.85 8.93
CA SER A 313 -6.05 -18.61 8.19
C SER A 313 -4.95 -18.07 9.11
N LEU A 314 -5.27 -17.15 10.02
CA LEU A 314 -4.27 -16.46 10.86
C LEU A 314 -3.79 -17.28 12.06
N GLU A 315 -4.60 -18.19 12.62
CA GLU A 315 -4.16 -19.09 13.69
C GLU A 315 -3.10 -20.10 13.25
N SER A 316 -2.99 -20.37 11.94
CA SER A 316 -1.95 -21.23 11.36
C SER A 316 -0.67 -20.49 10.98
N PHE A 317 -0.69 -19.14 10.97
CA PHE A 317 0.48 -18.34 10.65
C PHE A 317 1.24 -18.02 11.93
N ASP A 318 2.28 -18.79 12.22
CA ASP A 318 3.31 -18.31 13.14
C ASP A 318 4.06 -17.17 12.43
N LEU A 319 3.53 -15.95 12.61
CA LEU A 319 4.01 -14.71 11.97
C LEU A 319 5.49 -14.43 12.27
N LEU A 320 6.00 -15.04 13.34
CA LEU A 320 7.38 -14.90 13.83
C LEU A 320 8.26 -16.10 13.49
N GLU A 321 7.71 -17.14 12.84
CA GLU A 321 8.49 -18.32 12.49
C GLU A 321 9.48 -17.99 11.36
N ARG A 322 10.76 -18.22 11.68
CA ARG A 322 11.88 -18.06 10.75
C ARG A 322 11.73 -19.08 9.63
N SER A 323 11.49 -18.59 8.42
CA SER A 323 11.37 -19.42 7.21
C SER A 323 12.42 -19.05 6.17
N GLN A 324 12.44 -19.76 5.04
CA GLN A 324 13.34 -19.45 3.91
C GLN A 324 13.19 -18.03 3.34
N ASN A 325 12.08 -17.34 3.65
CA ASN A 325 11.82 -15.95 3.26
C ASN A 325 12.09 -14.98 4.42
N SER A 326 13.15 -15.23 5.18
CA SER A 326 13.60 -14.34 6.23
C SER A 326 15.07 -14.01 6.06
N GLY A 327 15.44 -12.79 6.41
CA GLY A 327 16.81 -12.29 6.37
C GLY A 327 17.00 -11.14 7.34
N SER A 328 18.22 -10.64 7.43
CA SER A 328 18.54 -9.44 8.18
C SER A 328 19.31 -8.47 7.29
N ALA A 329 19.21 -7.18 7.62
CA ALA A 329 20.00 -6.14 6.98
C ALA A 329 20.63 -5.24 8.04
N SER A 330 21.89 -4.87 7.81
CA SER A 330 22.59 -3.89 8.64
C SER A 330 22.02 -2.49 8.40
N ARG A 331 22.18 -1.57 9.36
CA ARG A 331 21.79 -0.16 9.17
C ARG A 331 22.50 0.47 7.98
N GLU A 332 23.77 0.16 7.78
CA GLU A 332 24.57 0.63 6.66
C GLU A 332 23.96 0.18 5.33
N GLU A 333 23.55 -1.10 5.25
CA GLU A 333 22.84 -1.64 4.09
C GLU A 333 21.50 -0.93 3.87
N LEU A 334 20.73 -0.67 4.93
CA LEU A 334 19.46 0.07 4.81
C LEU A 334 19.66 1.50 4.31
N ILE A 335 20.72 2.18 4.76
CA ILE A 335 21.08 3.53 4.30
C ILE A 335 21.48 3.49 2.81
N GLN A 336 22.29 2.52 2.41
CA GLN A 336 22.69 2.32 1.01
C GLN A 336 21.49 2.03 0.10
N ASN A 337 20.48 1.34 0.62
CA ASN A 337 19.21 1.05 -0.07
C ASN A 337 18.16 2.17 0.06
N ASP A 338 18.59 3.43 0.30
CA ASP A 338 17.73 4.61 0.43
C ASP A 338 16.61 4.46 1.47
N PHE A 339 16.93 3.84 2.61
CA PHE A 339 16.01 3.61 3.72
C PHE A 339 14.78 2.80 3.30
N ASN A 340 14.86 1.99 2.24
CA ASN A 340 13.77 1.14 1.79
C ASN A 340 13.62 -0.04 2.74
N LEU A 341 12.44 -0.25 3.32
CA LEU A 341 12.16 -1.29 4.29
C LEU A 341 11.32 -2.45 3.70
N ASN A 342 11.23 -2.56 2.37
CA ASN A 342 10.50 -3.66 1.73
C ASN A 342 11.16 -5.02 2.05
N PRO A 343 10.49 -5.95 2.77
CA PRO A 343 11.07 -7.23 3.15
C PRO A 343 11.56 -8.06 1.97
N LYS A 344 10.94 -7.97 0.78
CA LYS A 344 11.41 -8.65 -0.44
C LYS A 344 12.89 -8.41 -0.75
N ARG A 345 13.42 -7.24 -0.38
CA ARG A 345 14.82 -6.85 -0.66
C ARG A 345 15.84 -7.57 0.21
N TYR A 346 15.42 -8.01 1.39
CA TYR A 346 16.32 -8.52 2.43
C TYR A 346 15.99 -9.96 2.83
N ALA A 347 14.75 -10.40 2.62
CA ALA A 347 14.26 -11.73 2.92
C ALA A 347 14.84 -12.82 2.00
N SER A 348 15.28 -12.43 0.79
CA SER A 348 15.92 -13.33 -0.15
C SER A 348 17.44 -13.13 -0.12
N LYS A 349 18.19 -14.21 0.01
CA LYS A 349 19.65 -14.21 -0.19
C LYS A 349 20.06 -13.93 -1.65
N SER A 350 19.15 -13.50 -2.52
CA SER A 350 19.43 -13.08 -3.90
C SER A 350 20.33 -11.83 -4.01
N ASN A 351 20.68 -11.18 -2.90
CA ASN A 351 21.82 -10.24 -2.86
C ASN A 351 23.15 -10.92 -3.26
N ASP A 352 23.22 -12.25 -3.22
CA ASP A 352 24.45 -13.04 -3.39
C ASP A 352 24.66 -13.61 -4.80
N LEU A 353 23.85 -13.21 -5.81
CA LEU A 353 23.89 -13.78 -7.17
C LEU A 353 25.29 -13.82 -7.80
N PHE A 354 26.13 -12.83 -7.47
CA PHE A 354 27.51 -12.75 -7.92
C PHE A 354 28.49 -12.57 -6.74
N SER A 355 28.15 -13.03 -5.54
CA SER A 355 29.00 -12.84 -4.34
C SER A 355 30.36 -13.53 -4.42
N LYS A 356 30.42 -14.61 -5.20
CA LYS A 356 31.66 -15.33 -5.51
C LYS A 356 32.58 -14.55 -6.45
N VAL A 357 32.05 -13.52 -7.12
CA VAL A 357 32.81 -12.64 -8.00
C VAL A 357 33.29 -11.46 -7.17
N LYS A 358 34.58 -11.14 -7.28
CA LYS A 358 35.13 -9.98 -6.57
C LYS A 358 34.45 -8.68 -7.03
N PRO A 359 34.14 -7.74 -6.12
CA PRO A 359 33.44 -6.50 -6.48
C PRO A 359 34.08 -5.70 -7.61
N GLU A 360 35.41 -5.70 -7.72
CA GLU A 360 36.15 -5.04 -8.79
C GLU A 360 35.89 -5.61 -10.20
N ASN A 361 35.35 -6.82 -10.29
CA ASN A 361 35.01 -7.49 -11.55
C ASN A 361 33.52 -7.34 -11.92
N LEU A 362 32.74 -6.64 -11.09
CA LEU A 362 31.34 -6.34 -11.37
C LEU A 362 31.24 -4.98 -12.03
N MET A 363 30.50 -4.91 -13.14
CA MET A 363 30.22 -3.65 -13.81
C MET A 363 28.75 -3.31 -13.66
N ARG A 364 28.45 -2.04 -13.38
CA ARG A 364 27.06 -1.61 -13.23
C ARG A 364 26.41 -1.50 -14.59
N LEU A 365 25.17 -1.94 -14.68
CA LEU A 365 24.38 -1.88 -15.90
C LEU A 365 24.32 -0.45 -16.47
N SER A 366 24.17 0.57 -15.61
CA SER A 366 24.15 1.98 -16.02
C SER A 366 25.46 2.51 -16.61
N GLU A 367 26.58 1.83 -16.39
CA GLU A 367 27.86 2.16 -17.00
C GLU A 367 27.93 1.63 -18.44
N ILE A 368 27.28 0.49 -18.72
CA ILE A 368 27.32 -0.23 -20.00
C ILE A 368 26.21 0.20 -20.95
N VAL A 369 25.01 0.45 -20.42
CA VAL A 369 23.81 0.72 -21.22
C VAL A 369 23.22 2.08 -20.91
N GLU A 370 22.69 2.74 -21.93
CA GLU A 370 21.76 3.84 -21.77
C GLU A 370 20.37 3.28 -21.44
N LEU A 371 19.82 3.70 -20.30
CA LEU A 371 18.50 3.31 -19.84
C LEU A 371 17.48 4.40 -20.17
N ILE A 372 16.58 4.12 -21.10
CA ILE A 372 15.55 5.06 -21.57
C ILE A 372 14.17 4.56 -21.12
N ARG A 373 13.47 5.37 -20.31
CA ARG A 373 12.15 5.01 -19.80
C ARG A 373 11.06 5.40 -20.81
N ALA A 374 10.37 4.43 -21.37
CA ALA A 374 9.19 4.69 -22.19
C ALA A 374 8.06 5.27 -21.34
N GLN A 375 7.59 6.45 -21.71
CA GLN A 375 6.47 7.14 -21.05
C GLN A 375 5.17 6.89 -21.79
N GLU A 376 4.05 7.22 -21.16
CA GLU A 376 2.76 7.21 -21.83
C GLU A 376 2.74 8.27 -22.94
N ILE A 377 2.42 7.82 -24.16
CA ILE A 377 2.34 8.65 -25.36
C ILE A 377 0.86 8.96 -25.59
N PRO A 378 0.43 10.23 -25.44
CA PRO A 378 -0.94 10.64 -25.74
C PRO A 378 -1.30 10.36 -27.20
N ALA A 379 -2.42 9.68 -27.40
CA ALA A 379 -3.01 9.43 -28.71
C ALA A 379 -4.20 10.35 -28.96
N ASP A 380 -4.42 10.70 -30.22
CA ASP A 380 -5.53 11.54 -30.68
C ASP A 380 -5.88 11.10 -32.11
N GLU A 381 -7.13 10.67 -32.34
CA GLU A 381 -7.58 10.18 -33.65
C GLU A 381 -7.96 11.30 -34.61
N ASP A 382 -8.19 12.52 -34.12
CA ASP A 382 -8.63 13.66 -34.93
C ASP A 382 -7.48 14.59 -35.30
N ASN A 383 -6.49 14.75 -34.40
CA ASN A 383 -5.38 15.69 -34.55
C ASN A 383 -4.01 15.06 -34.25
N TRP A 384 -3.64 14.00 -34.99
CA TRP A 384 -2.34 13.36 -34.88
C TRP A 384 -1.28 14.00 -35.77
N THR A 385 -0.02 13.77 -35.38
CA THR A 385 1.17 14.37 -35.99
C THR A 385 2.11 13.33 -36.56
N MET A 386 2.11 12.13 -35.99
CA MET A 386 2.84 10.98 -36.51
C MET A 386 2.10 9.68 -36.18
N THR A 387 2.37 8.66 -36.99
CA THR A 387 1.88 7.30 -36.77
C THR A 387 3.06 6.41 -36.44
N VAL A 388 2.96 5.68 -35.32
CA VAL A 388 3.99 4.73 -34.87
C VAL A 388 3.35 3.40 -34.54
N LYS A 389 4.13 2.32 -34.57
CA LYS A 389 3.70 1.02 -34.04
C LYS A 389 4.20 0.85 -32.62
N GLU A 390 3.31 0.49 -31.70
CA GLU A 390 3.65 0.34 -30.28
C GLU A 390 3.94 -1.13 -29.94
N VAL A 391 5.12 -1.39 -29.39
CA VAL A 391 5.50 -2.72 -28.86
C VAL A 391 4.90 -2.92 -27.47
N LEU A 392 4.24 -4.07 -27.27
CA LEU A 392 3.60 -4.51 -26.04
C LEU A 392 4.20 -5.83 -25.53
N PRO A 393 3.98 -6.20 -24.25
CA PRO A 393 4.51 -7.47 -23.69
C PRO A 393 4.03 -8.76 -24.37
N LYS A 394 2.95 -8.68 -25.17
CA LYS A 394 2.45 -9.81 -25.97
C LYS A 394 3.26 -10.04 -27.25
N ASP A 395 3.97 -9.02 -27.73
CA ASP A 395 4.77 -9.08 -28.96
C ASP A 395 6.17 -9.68 -28.69
N ILE A 396 6.49 -9.98 -27.43
CA ILE A 396 7.73 -10.66 -27.02
C ILE A 396 7.46 -12.16 -26.90
N ASP A 397 8.20 -12.95 -27.68
CA ASP A 397 8.09 -14.40 -27.70
C ASP A 397 8.81 -15.10 -26.52
N GLU A 398 8.76 -16.44 -26.55
CA GLU A 398 9.28 -17.33 -25.51
C GLU A 398 10.81 -17.29 -25.39
N ILE A 399 11.53 -16.89 -26.43
CA ILE A 399 13.00 -16.78 -26.44
C ILE A 399 13.48 -15.33 -26.31
N GLY A 400 12.55 -14.37 -26.25
CA GLY A 400 12.86 -12.96 -26.09
C GLY A 400 13.17 -12.24 -27.39
N LEU A 401 12.68 -12.74 -28.54
CA LEU A 401 12.63 -11.96 -29.77
C LEU A 401 11.31 -11.19 -29.84
N ILE A 402 11.39 -9.96 -30.33
CA ILE A 402 10.22 -9.12 -30.55
C ILE A 402 9.66 -9.40 -31.93
N GLU A 403 8.41 -9.82 -32.02
CA GLU A 403 7.66 -9.89 -33.27
C GLU A 403 7.20 -8.49 -33.69
N MET A 404 7.00 -8.27 -34.99
CA MET A 404 6.57 -6.98 -35.49
C MET A 404 5.21 -6.60 -34.88
N PRO A 405 5.11 -5.49 -34.13
CA PRO A 405 3.88 -5.11 -33.47
C PRO A 405 2.79 -4.77 -34.48
N GLN A 406 1.54 -5.08 -34.11
CA GLN A 406 0.35 -4.75 -34.90
C GLN A 406 -0.41 -3.53 -34.37
N LYS A 407 -0.16 -3.13 -33.12
CA LYS A 407 -0.84 -1.98 -32.52
C LYS A 407 -0.29 -0.69 -33.13
N ILE A 408 -1.17 0.07 -33.77
CA ILE A 408 -0.87 1.38 -34.33
C ILE A 408 -1.29 2.45 -33.32
N LEU A 409 -0.46 3.47 -33.15
CA LEU A 409 -0.71 4.63 -32.30
C LEU A 409 -0.66 5.91 -33.16
N LEU A 410 -1.74 6.68 -33.10
CA LEU A 410 -1.85 8.00 -33.72
C LEU A 410 -1.42 9.05 -32.69
N VAL A 411 -0.20 9.54 -32.79
CA VAL A 411 0.45 10.35 -31.75
C VAL A 411 -0.03 11.81 -31.84
N ALA A 412 -0.60 12.31 -30.75
CA ALA A 412 -0.99 13.71 -30.62
C ALA A 412 0.26 14.61 -30.56
N LYS A 413 0.13 15.90 -30.92
CA LYS A 413 1.24 16.88 -30.87
C LYS A 413 1.99 16.92 -29.53
N LYS A 414 1.26 16.77 -28.41
CA LYS A 414 1.85 16.74 -27.05
C LYS A 414 2.66 15.47 -26.76
N GLY A 415 2.47 14.41 -27.56
CA GLY A 415 3.12 13.11 -27.42
C GLY A 415 4.37 12.91 -28.28
N GLU A 416 4.62 13.77 -29.28
CA GLU A 416 5.72 13.60 -30.24
C GLU A 416 7.08 13.38 -29.56
N LYS A 417 7.45 14.24 -28.60
CA LYS A 417 8.72 14.13 -27.88
C LYS A 417 8.85 12.79 -27.14
N ARG A 418 7.75 12.29 -26.56
CA ARG A 418 7.74 11.01 -25.84
C ARG A 418 7.84 9.83 -26.81
N ALA A 419 7.18 9.93 -27.96
CA ALA A 419 7.27 8.91 -29.02
C ALA A 419 8.69 8.82 -29.59
N LEU A 420 9.33 9.96 -29.89
CA LEU A 420 10.71 10.00 -30.36
C LEU A 420 11.68 9.41 -29.33
N GLN A 421 11.53 9.76 -28.05
CA GLN A 421 12.35 9.18 -26.98
C GLN A 421 12.16 7.67 -26.80
N ALA A 422 10.94 7.15 -27.04
CA ALA A 422 10.64 5.74 -26.92
C ALA A 422 10.88 4.95 -28.21
N THR A 423 11.44 5.58 -29.25
CA THR A 423 11.70 4.92 -30.55
C THR A 423 12.80 3.87 -30.40
N LEU A 424 12.54 2.68 -30.94
CA LEU A 424 13.47 1.55 -30.90
C LEU A 424 14.48 1.65 -32.04
N GLU A 425 15.74 1.47 -31.70
CA GLU A 425 16.87 1.31 -32.62
C GLU A 425 17.27 -0.17 -32.71
N GLU A 426 17.94 -0.54 -33.80
CA GLU A 426 18.41 -1.90 -33.97
C GLU A 426 19.31 -2.33 -32.80
N GLU A 427 19.09 -3.56 -32.33
CA GLU A 427 19.75 -4.15 -31.17
C GLU A 427 19.35 -3.55 -29.80
N ASP A 428 18.31 -2.71 -29.74
CA ASP A 428 17.75 -2.30 -28.46
C ASP A 428 17.15 -3.51 -27.72
N VAL A 429 17.42 -3.59 -26.41
CA VAL A 429 16.81 -4.56 -25.52
C VAL A 429 15.74 -3.85 -24.69
N ILE A 430 14.56 -4.42 -24.53
CA ILE A 430 13.48 -3.84 -23.70
C ILE A 430 13.12 -4.75 -22.53
N LEU A 431 12.90 -4.18 -21.36
CA LEU A 431 12.46 -4.88 -20.15
C LEU A 431 11.12 -4.32 -19.67
N CYS A 432 10.14 -5.20 -19.48
CA CYS A 432 8.85 -4.83 -18.89
C CYS A 432 9.01 -4.64 -17.38
N ILE A 433 8.78 -3.42 -16.89
CA ILE A 433 8.97 -3.06 -15.48
C ILE A 433 7.68 -2.99 -14.67
N LYS A 434 6.51 -3.16 -15.29
CA LYS A 434 5.18 -3.07 -14.66
C LYS A 434 4.48 -4.44 -14.57
N SER A 435 5.24 -5.52 -14.44
CA SER A 435 4.72 -6.89 -14.44
C SER A 435 5.64 -7.83 -13.68
N GLY A 436 5.09 -8.73 -12.86
CA GLY A 436 5.89 -9.70 -12.10
C GLY A 436 6.64 -10.74 -12.93
N ASN A 437 6.38 -10.85 -14.24
CA ASN A 437 7.07 -11.79 -15.12
C ASN A 437 8.28 -11.18 -15.84
N TRP A 438 8.60 -9.89 -15.58
CA TRP A 438 9.75 -9.13 -16.08
C TRP A 438 10.19 -9.50 -17.51
N LYS A 439 9.22 -9.56 -18.44
CA LYS A 439 9.46 -9.98 -19.82
C LYS A 439 10.50 -9.07 -20.47
N CYS A 440 11.48 -9.68 -21.11
CA CYS A 440 12.55 -8.98 -21.82
C CYS A 440 12.57 -9.43 -23.29
N GLY A 441 12.79 -8.47 -24.19
CA GLY A 441 12.84 -8.68 -25.64
C GLY A 441 14.00 -7.96 -26.31
N LEU A 442 14.50 -8.51 -27.42
CA LEU A 442 15.50 -7.90 -28.31
C LEU A 442 14.83 -7.42 -29.59
N TRP A 443 15.09 -6.17 -29.96
CA TRP A 443 14.64 -5.57 -31.22
C TRP A 443 15.67 -5.80 -32.33
N THR A 444 15.24 -6.42 -33.43
CA THR A 444 16.12 -6.83 -34.54
C THR A 444 15.73 -6.22 -35.88
N TYR A 445 14.83 -5.24 -35.92
CA TYR A 445 14.38 -4.64 -37.18
C TYR A 445 15.04 -3.28 -37.39
N PRO A 446 15.88 -3.13 -38.43
CA PRO A 446 16.40 -1.81 -38.79
C PRO A 446 15.28 -0.92 -39.36
N ASP A 447 15.35 0.38 -39.03
CA ASP A 447 14.60 1.46 -39.69
C ASP A 447 13.07 1.33 -39.73
N LYS A 448 12.45 0.77 -38.69
CA LYS A 448 10.99 0.80 -38.51
C LYS A 448 10.61 1.78 -37.41
N ARG A 449 9.70 2.72 -37.70
CA ARG A 449 9.10 3.64 -36.72
C ARG A 449 8.24 2.88 -35.70
N CYS A 450 8.89 2.23 -34.75
CA CYS A 450 8.28 1.51 -33.66
C CYS A 450 8.73 2.12 -32.34
N THR A 451 7.80 2.21 -31.39
CA THR A 451 8.06 2.75 -30.06
C THR A 451 7.79 1.69 -29.00
N ALA A 452 8.61 1.65 -27.96
CA ALA A 452 8.34 0.82 -26.80
C ALA A 452 7.12 1.36 -26.04
N GLY A 453 6.19 0.48 -25.66
CA GLY A 453 5.05 0.89 -24.83
C GLY A 453 5.44 1.35 -23.43
N SER A 454 4.56 2.10 -22.77
CA SER A 454 4.82 2.77 -21.48
C SER A 454 5.15 1.85 -20.29
N CYS A 455 5.11 0.53 -20.46
CA CYS A 455 5.51 -0.47 -19.47
C CYS A 455 6.99 -0.87 -19.58
N PHE A 456 7.70 -0.42 -20.61
CA PHE A 456 9.07 -0.84 -20.90
C PHE A 456 10.15 0.18 -20.49
N VAL A 457 11.33 -0.33 -20.21
CA VAL A 457 12.58 0.41 -20.21
C VAL A 457 13.43 -0.13 -21.35
N ILE A 458 13.99 0.75 -22.16
CA ILE A 458 14.90 0.42 -23.26
C ILE A 458 16.32 0.44 -22.70
N PHE A 459 17.08 -0.58 -23.03
CA PHE A 459 18.46 -0.84 -22.66
C PHE A 459 19.26 -0.79 -23.97
N ARG A 460 19.91 0.34 -24.21
CA ARG A 460 20.73 0.54 -25.39
C ARG A 460 22.19 0.38 -25.01
N VAL A 461 22.82 -0.69 -25.48
CA VAL A 461 24.24 -0.93 -25.20
C VAL A 461 25.06 0.14 -25.90
N LYS A 462 25.91 0.85 -25.14
CA LYS A 462 26.79 1.87 -25.72
C LYS A 462 27.79 1.23 -26.67
N ASN A 463 28.16 1.95 -27.73
CA ASN A 463 28.94 1.40 -28.84
C ASN A 463 30.29 0.79 -28.40
N GLU A 464 30.96 1.41 -27.43
CA GLU A 464 32.22 0.93 -26.86
C GLU A 464 32.09 -0.41 -26.12
N PHE A 465 30.90 -0.75 -25.62
CA PHE A 465 30.63 -1.99 -24.90
C PHE A 465 29.97 -3.08 -25.75
N LYS A 466 29.52 -2.80 -26.97
CA LYS A 466 28.83 -3.81 -27.81
C LYS A 466 29.65 -5.09 -28.04
N LYS A 467 30.98 -4.99 -28.10
CA LYS A 467 31.88 -6.15 -28.22
C LYS A 467 31.99 -6.95 -26.92
N LEU A 468 31.94 -6.26 -25.77
CA LEU A 468 32.09 -6.86 -24.43
C LEU A 468 30.77 -7.46 -23.93
N LEU A 469 29.65 -6.81 -24.25
CA LEU A 469 28.31 -7.26 -23.90
C LEU A 469 27.37 -7.09 -25.10
N PRO A 470 27.35 -8.07 -26.03
CA PRO A 470 26.43 -8.03 -27.16
C PRO A 470 24.96 -7.97 -26.70
N PRO A 471 24.08 -7.23 -27.39
CA PRO A 471 22.68 -7.07 -26.96
C PRO A 471 21.88 -8.37 -26.82
N PHE A 472 22.14 -9.37 -27.66
CA PHE A 472 21.51 -10.70 -27.50
C PHE A 472 21.90 -11.37 -26.17
N TYR A 473 23.15 -11.22 -25.74
CA TYR A 473 23.64 -11.76 -24.47
C TYR A 473 22.98 -11.02 -23.30
N LEU A 474 22.92 -9.69 -23.36
CA LEU A 474 22.22 -8.88 -22.36
C LEU A 474 20.75 -9.32 -22.22
N MET A 475 20.03 -9.48 -23.33
CA MET A 475 18.65 -9.97 -23.31
C MET A 475 18.52 -11.34 -22.62
N ARG A 476 19.43 -12.28 -22.93
CA ARG A 476 19.45 -13.61 -22.27
C ARG A 476 19.77 -13.51 -20.79
N LEU A 477 20.74 -12.67 -20.42
CA LEU A 477 21.15 -12.44 -19.04
C LEU A 477 19.96 -11.90 -18.22
N LEU A 478 19.25 -10.89 -18.72
CA LEU A 478 18.06 -10.30 -18.07
C LEU A 478 16.92 -11.33 -17.91
N ARG A 479 16.88 -12.38 -18.74
CA ARG A 479 15.90 -13.47 -18.66
C ARG A 479 16.33 -14.65 -17.78
N SER A 480 17.58 -14.69 -17.34
CA SER A 480 18.09 -15.75 -16.47
C SER A 480 17.28 -15.84 -15.17
N SER A 481 17.10 -17.06 -14.64
CA SER A 481 16.40 -17.27 -13.36
C SER A 481 16.99 -16.42 -12.24
N ALA A 482 18.33 -16.32 -12.21
CA ALA A 482 19.09 -15.45 -11.32
C ALA A 482 18.60 -13.99 -11.33
N LEU A 483 18.60 -13.32 -12.49
CA LEU A 483 18.16 -11.93 -12.57
C LEU A 483 16.65 -11.77 -12.42
N GLN A 484 15.84 -12.76 -12.79
CA GLN A 484 14.40 -12.75 -12.55
C GLN A 484 14.08 -12.78 -11.05
N GLU A 485 14.80 -13.59 -10.26
CA GLU A 485 14.73 -13.57 -8.80
C GLU A 485 15.22 -12.24 -8.21
N ARG A 486 16.27 -11.63 -8.80
CA ARG A 486 16.73 -10.29 -8.42
C ARG A 486 15.68 -9.22 -8.66
N PHE A 487 15.00 -9.26 -9.80
CA PHE A 487 13.92 -8.33 -10.09
C PHE A 487 12.76 -8.50 -9.11
N ASN A 488 12.42 -9.74 -8.77
CA ASN A 488 11.40 -10.01 -7.75
C ASN A 488 11.77 -9.43 -6.38
N SER A 489 13.03 -9.55 -5.94
CA SER A 489 13.48 -8.98 -4.66
C SER A 489 13.50 -7.45 -4.65
N LEU A 490 13.82 -6.82 -5.79
CA LEU A 490 13.84 -5.35 -5.94
C LEU A 490 12.44 -4.76 -6.17
N SER A 491 11.51 -5.57 -6.68
CA SER A 491 10.17 -5.13 -7.04
C SER A 491 9.37 -4.59 -5.86
N ILE A 492 8.45 -3.69 -6.19
CA ILE A 492 7.59 -3.01 -5.23
C ILE A 492 6.13 -3.30 -5.56
N GLY A 493 5.31 -3.44 -4.51
CA GLY A 493 3.89 -3.72 -4.62
C GLY A 493 3.61 -5.20 -4.88
N THR A 494 2.53 -5.70 -4.27
CA THR A 494 2.14 -7.11 -4.39
C THR A 494 1.19 -7.33 -5.55
N ARG A 495 0.21 -6.42 -5.74
CA ARG A 495 -0.81 -6.51 -6.79
C ARG A 495 -0.34 -5.98 -8.15
N ALA A 496 0.50 -4.95 -8.16
CA ALA A 496 1.06 -4.34 -9.36
C ALA A 496 2.57 -4.18 -9.20
N PRO A 497 3.35 -5.27 -9.37
CA PRO A 497 4.80 -5.24 -9.22
C PRO A 497 5.44 -4.19 -10.14
N LEU A 498 6.29 -3.36 -9.57
CA LEU A 498 7.01 -2.30 -10.27
C LEU A 498 8.51 -2.36 -9.94
N LEU A 499 9.35 -2.34 -10.97
CA LEU A 499 10.79 -2.07 -10.82
C LEU A 499 11.06 -0.57 -10.96
N LYS A 500 11.85 -0.01 -10.03
CA LYS A 500 12.31 1.38 -10.14
C LYS A 500 13.51 1.48 -11.07
N MET A 501 13.67 2.65 -11.68
CA MET A 501 14.82 2.94 -12.54
C MET A 501 16.13 2.93 -11.76
N GLU A 502 16.13 3.43 -10.52
CA GLU A 502 17.30 3.45 -9.66
C GLU A 502 17.80 2.04 -9.33
N ASP A 503 16.88 1.11 -9.06
CA ASP A 503 17.20 -0.29 -8.81
C ASP A 503 17.87 -0.91 -10.04
N LEU A 504 17.30 -0.68 -11.24
CA LEU A 504 17.88 -1.18 -12.49
C LEU A 504 19.29 -0.61 -12.74
N ARG A 505 19.51 0.68 -12.46
CA ARG A 505 20.83 1.33 -12.65
C ARG A 505 21.93 0.71 -11.79
N GLN A 506 21.57 0.20 -10.60
CA GLN A 506 22.50 -0.35 -9.62
C GLN A 506 22.79 -1.85 -9.81
N ILE A 507 22.06 -2.55 -10.68
CA ILE A 507 22.34 -3.94 -10.98
C ILE A 507 23.75 -4.05 -11.54
N ALA A 508 24.56 -4.92 -10.93
CA ALA A 508 25.91 -5.19 -11.34
C ALA A 508 26.09 -6.69 -11.58
N PHE A 509 26.84 -7.03 -12.62
CA PHE A 509 27.13 -8.40 -13.01
C PHE A 509 28.53 -8.47 -13.62
N PRO A 510 29.18 -9.65 -13.59
CA PRO A 510 30.44 -9.86 -14.29
C PRO A 510 30.23 -9.74 -15.80
N LEU A 511 31.19 -9.11 -16.49
CA LEU A 511 31.20 -9.16 -17.95
C LEU A 511 31.56 -10.58 -18.42
N PRO A 512 30.89 -11.08 -19.47
CA PRO A 512 31.18 -12.41 -19.99
C PRO A 512 32.52 -12.46 -20.72
N SER A 513 33.14 -13.63 -20.74
CA SER A 513 34.29 -13.92 -21.59
C SER A 513 33.89 -14.11 -23.05
N ALA A 514 34.85 -13.98 -23.98
CA ALA A 514 34.59 -14.19 -25.41
C ALA A 514 34.09 -15.62 -25.71
N ASP A 515 34.59 -16.61 -24.97
CA ASP A 515 34.17 -18.01 -25.11
C ASP A 515 32.73 -18.21 -24.63
N GLU A 516 32.36 -17.61 -23.49
CA GLU A 516 30.97 -17.63 -22.97
C GLU A 516 29.99 -16.98 -23.95
N ILE A 517 30.36 -15.83 -24.55
CA ILE A 517 29.54 -15.17 -25.58
C ILE A 517 29.32 -16.11 -26.76
N THR A 518 30.38 -16.78 -27.23
CA THR A 518 30.32 -17.69 -28.38
C THR A 518 29.42 -18.89 -28.10
N GLN A 519 29.61 -19.54 -26.95
CA GLN A 519 28.77 -20.66 -26.53
C GLN A 519 27.30 -20.27 -26.36
N GLU A 520 27.02 -19.12 -25.73
CA GLU A 520 25.64 -18.64 -25.57
C GLU A 520 25.01 -18.23 -26.90
N LYS A 521 25.79 -17.74 -27.86
CA LYS A 521 25.32 -17.45 -29.21
C LYS A 521 24.88 -18.72 -29.93
N GLU A 522 25.69 -19.77 -29.89
CA GLU A 522 25.35 -21.06 -30.51
C GLU A 522 24.06 -21.65 -29.92
N LYS A 523 23.93 -21.64 -28.60
CA LYS A 523 22.70 -22.09 -27.91
C LYS A 523 21.49 -21.24 -28.33
N PHE A 524 21.67 -19.93 -28.44
CA PHE A 524 20.60 -19.03 -28.86
C PHE A 524 20.15 -19.31 -30.29
N GLU A 525 21.09 -19.49 -31.22
CA GLU A 525 20.78 -19.84 -32.61
C GLU A 525 20.05 -21.19 -32.72
N GLN A 526 20.42 -22.17 -31.90
CA GLN A 526 19.69 -23.43 -31.79
C GLN A 526 18.25 -23.23 -31.28
N GLN A 527 18.05 -22.41 -30.25
CA GLN A 527 16.70 -22.07 -29.75
C GLN A 527 15.85 -21.38 -30.81
N VAL A 528 16.43 -20.48 -31.60
CA VAL A 528 15.74 -19.82 -32.72
C VAL A 528 15.31 -20.85 -33.77
N LYS A 529 16.17 -21.82 -34.11
CA LYS A 529 15.83 -22.91 -35.04
C LYS A 529 14.66 -23.76 -34.52
N LEU A 530 14.74 -24.19 -33.26
CA LEU A 530 13.68 -24.99 -32.62
C LEU A 530 12.35 -24.24 -32.56
N LEU A 531 12.36 -22.94 -32.22
CA LEU A 531 11.13 -22.15 -32.17
C LEU A 531 10.48 -22.00 -33.56
N LYS A 532 11.28 -21.88 -34.62
CA LYS A 532 10.76 -21.89 -36.00
C LYS A 532 10.09 -23.23 -36.34
N GLU A 533 10.67 -24.35 -35.90
CA GLU A 533 10.08 -25.67 -36.09
C GLU A 533 8.77 -25.84 -35.30
N ILE A 534 8.73 -25.36 -34.05
CA ILE A 534 7.52 -25.35 -33.23
C ILE A 534 6.42 -24.56 -33.94
N ARG A 535 6.72 -23.32 -34.36
CA ARG A 535 5.75 -22.47 -35.09
C ARG A 535 5.22 -23.16 -36.36
N ARG A 536 6.09 -23.82 -37.12
CA ARG A 536 5.68 -24.60 -38.32
C ARG A 536 4.72 -25.72 -37.93
N LYS A 537 5.08 -26.53 -36.94
CA LYS A 537 4.23 -27.65 -36.46
C LYS A 537 2.90 -27.17 -35.89
N THR A 538 2.89 -26.07 -35.14
CA THR A 538 1.66 -25.47 -34.62
C THR A 538 0.73 -25.03 -35.75
N LYS A 539 1.28 -24.47 -36.84
CA LYS A 539 0.49 -24.10 -38.02
C LYS A 539 -0.10 -25.33 -38.72
N GLU A 540 0.68 -26.39 -38.89
CA GLU A 540 0.20 -27.66 -39.45
C GLU A 540 -0.94 -28.25 -38.61
N ILE A 541 -0.85 -28.20 -37.28
CA ILE A 541 -1.94 -28.63 -36.39
C ILE A 541 -3.19 -27.76 -36.58
N GLN A 542 -3.03 -26.43 -36.70
CA GLN A 542 -4.16 -25.53 -36.93
C GLN A 542 -4.88 -25.81 -38.25
N GLU A 543 -4.14 -26.12 -39.31
CA GLU A 543 -4.68 -26.49 -40.62
C GLU A 543 -5.42 -27.85 -40.60
N LEU A 544 -5.12 -28.71 -39.63
CA LEU A 544 -5.77 -30.01 -39.43
C LEU A 544 -6.97 -29.97 -38.47
N ASN A 545 -7.22 -28.85 -37.79
CA ASN A 545 -8.39 -28.69 -36.94
C ASN A 545 -9.65 -28.61 -37.81
N MET A 546 -10.71 -29.34 -37.44
CA MET A 546 -12.00 -29.21 -38.12
C MET A 546 -12.58 -27.81 -37.88
N ASP A 547 -12.86 -27.10 -38.96
CA ASP A 547 -13.74 -25.94 -38.93
C ASP A 547 -15.20 -26.44 -38.75
N ILE A 548 -15.77 -26.27 -37.55
CA ILE A 548 -17.21 -26.41 -37.28
C ILE A 548 -17.82 -25.03 -37.07
#